data_AF-A0A7S4UQW0-F1
#
_entry.id   AF-A0A7S4UQW0-F1
#
_cell.length_a   1.000
_cell.length_b   1.000
_cell.length_c   1.000
_cell.angle_alpha   90.00
_cell.angle_beta   90.00
_cell.angle_gamma   90.00
#
_symmetry.space_group_name_H-M   'P 1'
#
loop_
_entity.id
_entity.type
_entity.pdbx_description
1 polymer ?
#
loop_
_entity_poly.entity_id
_entity_poly.type
_entity_poly.pdbx_seq_one_letter_code
_entity_poly.pdbx_strand_id
1 'polypeptide(L)'
;FYECFGIDAILLVEYCGLNPMARKARAGCPIKNIQSALDDLTSAGFNVAVYEEAADTDASSSGGASSSGRGSKSRLKHRMLAQIVTSASPTYVSISLREKGMLVCC
;
A
#
# COMPACT_ATOMS: atom_id res chain seq x y z
N PHE A 1 2.30 -4.05 6.51
CA PHE A 1 1.79 -2.70 6.81
C PHE A 1 1.38 -2.05 5.51
N TYR A 2 0.23 -1.37 5.54
CA TYR A 2 -0.18 -0.49 4.46
C TYR A 2 0.35 0.90 4.76
N GLU A 3 1.06 1.47 3.80
CA GLU A 3 1.72 2.76 3.92
C GLU A 3 1.15 3.78 2.94
N CYS A 4 1.09 5.04 3.37
CA CYS A 4 0.62 6.16 2.57
C CYS A 4 1.64 7.28 2.63
N PHE A 5 1.65 8.10 1.59
CA PHE A 5 2.66 9.13 1.39
C PHE A 5 2.00 10.44 0.99
N GLY A 6 2.61 11.56 1.38
CA GLY A 6 2.17 12.89 0.96
C GLY A 6 0.79 13.23 1.54
N ILE A 7 -0.12 13.66 0.66
CA ILE A 7 -1.47 14.12 1.05
C ILE A 7 -2.29 12.96 1.61
N ASP A 8 -2.17 11.77 1.04
CA ASP A 8 -2.85 10.56 1.52
C ASP A 8 -2.52 10.26 2.98
N ALA A 9 -1.25 10.48 3.37
CA ALA A 9 -0.84 10.30 4.74
C ALA A 9 -1.54 11.28 5.69
N ILE A 10 -1.74 12.53 5.27
CA ILE A 10 -2.42 13.55 6.07
C ILE A 10 -3.91 13.19 6.23
N LEU A 11 -4.55 12.71 5.16
CA LEU A 11 -5.94 12.24 5.21
C LEU A 11 -6.12 11.08 6.21
N LEU A 12 -5.18 10.14 6.25
CA LEU A 12 -5.19 9.05 7.23
C LEU A 12 -4.96 9.50 8.68
N VAL A 13 -4.19 10.57 8.90
CA VAL A 13 -4.05 11.15 10.24
C VAL A 13 -5.35 11.83 10.66
N GLU A 14 -5.98 12.58 9.76
CA GLU A 14 -7.18 13.37 10.06
C GLU A 14 -8.43 12.49 10.23
N TYR A 15 -8.70 11.59 9.28
CA TYR A 15 -9.93 10.81 9.23
C TYR A 15 -9.84 9.49 10.01
N CYS A 16 -8.69 8.81 9.97
CA CYS A 16 -8.51 7.53 10.67
C CYS A 16 -7.80 7.69 12.03
N GLY A 17 -7.41 8.91 12.42
CA GLY A 17 -6.71 9.17 13.69
C GLY A 17 -5.35 8.47 13.82
N LEU A 18 -4.69 8.13 12.71
CA LEU A 18 -3.41 7.43 12.73
C LEU A 18 -2.26 8.40 13.07
N ASN A 19 -1.21 7.88 13.71
CA ASN A 19 -0.04 8.69 14.03
C ASN A 19 0.88 8.87 12.80
N PRO A 20 1.36 10.09 12.52
CA PRO A 20 2.35 10.31 11.47
C PRO A 20 3.68 9.62 11.82
N MET A 21 4.32 9.06 10.81
CA MET A 21 5.56 8.29 10.92
C MET A 21 6.77 9.02 10.31
N ALA A 22 7.95 8.76 10.89
CA ALA A 22 9.25 9.14 10.34
C ALA A 22 9.50 10.64 10.10
N ARG A 23 8.79 11.53 10.83
CA ARG A 23 8.84 13.01 10.67
C ARG A 23 8.71 13.48 9.22
N LYS A 24 8.02 12.68 8.40
CA LYS A 24 7.68 12.95 7.00
C LYS A 24 6.16 12.80 6.87
N ALA A 25 5.60 13.25 5.74
CA ALA A 25 4.21 13.00 5.40
C ALA A 25 4.02 11.51 5.04
N ARG A 26 4.09 10.64 6.06
CA ARG A 26 3.88 9.20 5.98
C ARG A 26 3.00 8.75 7.12
N ALA A 27 2.03 7.92 6.82
CA ALA A 27 1.16 7.28 7.79
C ALA A 27 0.94 5.84 7.34
N GLY A 28 0.48 4.98 8.24
CA GLY A 28 0.21 3.60 7.89
C GLY A 28 -0.47 2.83 8.99
N CYS A 29 -1.13 1.74 8.61
CA CYS A 29 -1.84 0.86 9.51
C CYS A 29 -1.43 -0.61 9.30
N PRO A 30 -1.53 -1.44 10.35
CA PRO A 30 -1.37 -2.88 10.20
C PRO A 30 -2.51 -3.46 9.36
N ILE A 31 -2.26 -4.57 8.66
CA ILE A 31 -3.26 -5.24 7.80
C ILE A 31 -4.56 -5.58 8.54
N LYS A 32 -4.46 -5.89 9.83
CA LYS A 32 -5.62 -6.20 10.67
C LYS A 32 -6.58 -5.02 10.82
N ASN A 33 -6.07 -3.79 10.74
CA ASN A 33 -6.85 -2.56 10.91
C ASN A 33 -7.12 -1.84 9.58
N ILE A 34 -6.86 -2.50 8.45
CA ILE A 34 -7.03 -1.88 7.13
C ILE A 34 -8.51 -1.57 6.84
N GLN A 35 -9.42 -2.47 7.21
CA GLN A 35 -10.84 -2.31 6.94
C GLN A 35 -11.41 -1.12 7.70
N SER A 36 -11.05 -0.94 8.97
CA SER A 36 -11.47 0.24 9.76
C SER A 36 -11.02 1.54 9.10
N ALA A 37 -9.76 1.61 8.65
CA ALA A 37 -9.25 2.81 7.98
C ALA A 37 -9.97 3.09 6.65
N LEU A 38 -10.30 2.04 5.89
CA LEU A 38 -11.09 2.16 4.67
C LEU A 38 -12.53 2.59 4.94
N ASP A 39 -13.13 2.09 6.02
CA ASP A 39 -14.49 2.46 6.44
C ASP A 39 -14.54 3.95 6.84
N ASP A 40 -13.55 4.44 7.59
CA ASP A 40 -13.45 5.85 7.97
C ASP A 40 -13.29 6.76 6.74
N LEU A 41 -12.44 6.36 5.78
CA LEU A 41 -12.20 7.12 4.55
C LEU A 41 -13.42 7.12 3.62
N THR A 42 -14.11 5.98 3.50
CA THR A 42 -15.33 5.87 2.68
C THR A 42 -16.53 6.57 3.32
N SER A 43 -16.60 6.60 4.66
CA SER A 43 -17.56 7.41 5.42
C SER A 43 -17.36 8.91 5.18
N ALA A 44 -16.10 9.34 5.04
CA ALA A 44 -15.75 10.71 4.66
C ALA A 44 -15.96 11.01 3.15
N GLY A 45 -16.33 10.00 2.35
CA GLY A 45 -16.64 10.14 0.92
C GLY A 45 -15.44 10.00 -0.02
N PHE A 46 -14.29 9.54 0.47
CA PHE A 46 -13.10 9.29 -0.35
C PHE A 46 -13.14 7.91 -1.00
N ASN A 47 -12.50 7.80 -2.17
CA ASN A 47 -12.25 6.52 -2.81
C ASN A 47 -10.81 6.11 -2.53
N VAL A 48 -10.58 4.86 -2.12
CA VAL A 48 -9.25 4.39 -1.74
C VAL A 48 -8.78 3.31 -2.70
N ALA A 49 -7.71 3.59 -3.43
CA ALA A 49 -7.02 2.62 -4.25
C ALA A 49 -6.01 1.85 -3.40
N VAL A 50 -6.21 0.54 -3.29
CA VAL A 50 -5.33 -0.36 -2.56
C VAL A 50 -4.36 -1.02 -3.53
N TYR A 51 -3.07 -0.80 -3.30
CA TYR A 51 -1.99 -1.41 -4.07
C TYR A 51 -1.35 -2.52 -3.26
N GLU A 52 -1.31 -3.72 -3.82
CA GLU A 52 -0.57 -4.84 -3.25
C GLU A 52 0.77 -5.03 -3.95
N GLU A 53 1.74 -5.56 -3.21
CA GLU A 53 3.01 -6.01 -3.80
C GLU A 53 2.76 -7.25 -4.66
N ALA A 54 3.15 -7.25 -5.94
CA ALA A 54 3.12 -8.46 -6.76
C ALA A 54 4.13 -9.46 -6.18
N ALA A 55 3.76 -10.76 -6.16
CA ALA A 55 4.73 -11.80 -5.84
C ALA A 55 5.92 -11.63 -6.79
N ASP A 56 7.14 -11.64 -6.25
CA ASP A 56 8.36 -11.82 -7.03
C ASP A 56 8.17 -13.15 -7.79
N THR A 57 7.64 -13.07 -9.01
CA THR A 57 7.63 -14.23 -9.88
C THR A 57 9.10 -14.37 -10.24
N ASP A 58 9.72 -15.42 -9.74
CA ASP A 58 11.03 -15.93 -10.17
C ASP A 58 10.97 -16.34 -11.66
N ALA A 59 10.60 -15.39 -12.52
CA ALA A 59 10.67 -15.43 -13.98
C ALA A 59 11.71 -14.41 -14.48
N SER A 60 12.60 -13.96 -13.58
CA SER A 60 13.86 -13.27 -13.91
C SER A 60 15.09 -14.02 -13.36
N SER A 61 14.93 -15.31 -13.01
CA SER A 61 16.00 -16.21 -12.57
C SER A 61 16.39 -17.27 -13.62
N SER A 62 16.09 -17.03 -14.90
CA SER A 62 16.62 -17.80 -16.04
C SER A 62 17.35 -16.91 -17.05
N GLY A 63 18.52 -16.41 -16.68
CA GLY A 63 19.36 -15.70 -17.66
C GLY A 63 20.62 -15.05 -17.12
N GLY A 64 21.65 -15.85 -16.84
CA GLY A 64 23.03 -15.42 -17.01
C GLY A 64 23.74 -14.87 -15.78
N ALA A 65 24.72 -15.65 -15.31
CA ALA A 65 25.75 -15.21 -14.39
C ALA A 65 26.57 -14.04 -14.98
N SER A 66 26.95 -13.07 -14.12
CA SER A 66 28.34 -12.61 -13.90
C SER A 66 28.43 -11.12 -13.54
N SER A 67 29.51 -10.83 -12.79
CA SER A 67 30.11 -9.52 -12.51
C SER A 67 29.57 -8.68 -11.35
N SER A 68 30.17 -8.92 -10.18
CA SER A 68 30.95 -7.91 -9.46
C SER A 68 30.50 -6.44 -9.55
N GLY A 69 29.91 -5.95 -8.46
CA GLY A 69 29.98 -4.56 -8.07
C GLY A 69 28.98 -3.60 -8.73
N ARG A 70 28.66 -2.54 -7.98
CA ARG A 70 27.84 -1.36 -8.35
C ARG A 70 26.31 -1.49 -8.17
N GLY A 71 25.88 -1.10 -6.98
CA GLY A 71 24.67 -0.30 -6.78
C GLY A 71 23.46 -1.05 -6.21
N SER A 72 23.22 -0.87 -4.91
CA SER A 72 21.97 -1.21 -4.21
C SER A 72 20.77 -0.39 -4.70
N LYS A 73 20.47 -0.40 -5.99
CA LYS A 73 19.14 -0.04 -6.48
C LYS A 73 18.27 -1.25 -6.20
N SER A 74 17.75 -1.30 -4.98
CA SER A 74 16.68 -2.20 -4.51
C SER A 74 15.85 -2.68 -5.70
N ARG A 75 15.77 -3.99 -5.93
CA ARG A 75 14.74 -4.61 -6.78
C ARG A 75 13.42 -3.93 -6.46
N LEU A 76 12.95 -3.03 -7.34
CA LEU A 76 11.68 -2.34 -7.10
C LEU A 76 10.61 -3.40 -7.23
N LYS A 77 10.15 -3.89 -6.09
CA LYS A 77 9.03 -4.80 -5.98
C LYS A 77 7.85 -4.16 -6.72
N HIS A 78 7.37 -4.83 -7.76
CA HIS A 78 6.24 -4.35 -8.53
C HIS A 78 5.03 -4.25 -7.60
N ARG A 79 4.34 -3.11 -7.61
CA ARG A 79 3.09 -2.91 -6.89
C ARG A 79 2.00 -2.78 -7.93
N MET A 80 0.93 -3.55 -7.75
CA MET A 80 -0.21 -3.55 -8.65
C MET A 80 -1.46 -3.10 -7.91
N LEU A 81 -2.34 -2.40 -8.61
CA LEU A 81 -3.64 -2.05 -8.08
C LEU A 81 -4.40 -3.35 -7.81
N ALA A 82 -4.73 -3.58 -6.54
CA ALA A 82 -5.48 -4.76 -6.13
C ALA A 82 -6.98 -4.48 -6.20
N GLN A 83 -7.43 -3.40 -5.57
CA GLN A 83 -8.84 -3.05 -5.52
C GLN A 83 -9.01 -1.54 -5.33
N ILE A 84 -10.09 -0.99 -5.89
CA ILE A 84 -10.59 0.34 -5.53
C ILE A 84 -11.77 0.14 -4.58
N VAL A 85 -11.64 0.71 -3.39
CA VAL A 85 -12.67 0.70 -2.35
C VAL A 85 -13.38 2.03 -2.39
N THR A 86 -14.70 2.00 -2.45
CA THR A 86 -15.55 3.19 -2.58
C THR A 86 -16.72 3.07 -1.61
N SER A 87 -17.46 4.14 -1.39
CA SER A 87 -18.69 4.07 -0.58
C SER A 87 -19.71 3.06 -1.15
N ALA A 88 -19.72 2.85 -2.47
CA ALA A 88 -20.55 1.84 -3.13
C ALA A 88 -20.00 0.40 -3.01
N SER A 89 -18.73 0.25 -2.64
CA SER A 89 -18.04 -1.04 -2.48
C SER A 89 -17.02 -0.96 -1.33
N PRO A 90 -17.48 -0.90 -0.06
CA PRO A 90 -16.62 -0.62 1.09
C PRO A 90 -15.79 -1.82 1.53
N THR A 91 -16.18 -3.04 1.13
CA THR A 91 -15.50 -4.25 1.55
C THR A 91 -14.21 -4.47 0.77
N TYR A 92 -13.08 -4.42 1.48
CA TYR A 92 -11.81 -4.84 0.93
C TYR A 92 -11.68 -6.35 0.98
N VAL A 93 -11.54 -6.97 -0.19
CA VAL A 93 -11.30 -8.42 -0.30
C VAL A 93 -9.83 -8.60 -0.64
N SER A 94 -9.02 -8.87 0.38
CA SER A 94 -7.59 -9.20 0.22
C SER A 94 -7.47 -10.45 -0.66
N ILE A 95 -7.07 -10.28 -1.91
CA ILE A 95 -7.01 -11.37 -2.90
C ILE A 95 -5.78 -12.26 -2.71
N SER A 96 -4.82 -11.80 -1.89
CA SER A 96 -3.60 -12.50 -1.60
C SER A 96 -3.24 -12.33 -0.13
N LEU A 97 -2.65 -13.35 0.51
CA LEU A 97 -2.14 -13.32 1.89
C LEU A 97 -0.89 -12.44 2.02
N ARG A 98 -0.93 -11.24 1.43
CA ARG A 98 0.21 -10.34 1.33
C ARG A 98 0.15 -9.33 2.45
N GLU A 99 1.25 -9.23 3.18
CA GLU A 99 1.34 -8.41 4.38
C GLU A 99 1.73 -6.95 4.10
N LYS A 100 1.99 -6.58 2.83
CA LYS A 100 2.52 -5.26 2.44
C LYS A 100 1.76 -4.67 1.26
N GLY A 101 1.42 -3.39 1.38
CA GLY A 101 0.72 -2.64 0.35
C GLY A 101 0.81 -1.13 0.58
N MET A 102 0.25 -0.38 -0.36
CA MET A 102 0.18 1.08 -0.32
C MET A 102 -1.28 1.50 -0.53
N LEU A 103 -1.75 2.51 0.19
CA LEU A 103 -3.08 3.09 -0.06
C LEU A 103 -2.90 4.47 -0.68
N VAL A 104 -3.78 4.77 -1.63
CA VAL A 104 -3.86 6.07 -2.29
C VAL A 104 -5.31 6.52 -2.22
N CYS A 105 -5.56 7.72 -1.71
CA CYS A 105 -6.91 8.29 -1.61
C CYS A 105 -7.14 9.20 -2.83
N CYS A 106 -8.26 9.00 -3.53
CA CYS A 106 -8.68 9.72 -4.73
C CYS A 106 -10.03 10.42 -4.51
#